data_AF-A0A8J3IU61-F1
#
_entry.id   AF-A0A8J3IU61-F1
#
_cell.length_a   1.000
_cell.length_b   1.000
_cell.length_c   1.000
_cell.angle_alpha   90.00
_cell.angle_beta   90.00
_cell.angle_gamma   90.00
#
_symmetry.space_group_name_H-M   'P 1'
#
loop_
_entity.id
_entity.type
_entity.pdbx_description
1 polymer ?
#
loop_
_entity_poly.entity_id
_entity_poly.type
_entity_poly.pdbx_seq_one_letter_code
_entity_poly.pdbx_strand_id
1 'polypeptide(L)'
;MNLTERTQFEEAVGVTRTTINRWIRGEKGWPRPDNVKRLLAILTEEQQQEFLVLARKDPEFWEQLHATVSEEPANLPPLPPKWLDSFCYRLLRLQRDTPKPYRQLTGAILKEALTRLESHPNTGLEIIVATCMPPKDGKVRSLRASVGMGTSPWPDHQHTLNSLMGIESLAGYVVTKGHGEVIADLSDSSSLQLQVERATDAGSAAAFPILTQTHGTAGALLALSTQKNFFTEERITMLEIFADTIRLAFSETQFMSCIELGVLPPWDVQHTYFDSFRRRVNDAHQKALREGASPIHSEEQVFAQIEYELLQAGDRMEVHF
;
A
#
# COMPACT_ATOMS: atom_id res chain seq x y z
N MET A 1 34.38 -46.04 0.37
CA MET A 1 34.41 -45.61 -1.04
C MET A 1 35.43 -46.46 -1.78
N ASN A 2 34.94 -47.32 -2.66
CA ASN A 2 35.74 -48.17 -3.55
C ASN A 2 36.52 -47.27 -4.56
N LEU A 3 37.59 -47.79 -5.17
CA LEU A 3 38.40 -47.05 -6.15
C LEU A 3 37.57 -46.58 -7.35
N THR A 4 36.60 -47.38 -7.78
CA THR A 4 35.69 -47.04 -8.89
C THR A 4 34.73 -45.90 -8.55
N GLU A 5 34.14 -45.91 -7.35
CA GLU A 5 33.26 -44.84 -6.84
C GLU A 5 34.03 -43.52 -6.69
N ARG A 6 35.31 -43.61 -6.33
CA ARG A 6 36.22 -42.46 -6.23
C ARG A 6 36.50 -41.80 -7.57
N THR A 7 36.78 -42.59 -8.60
CA THR A 7 37.00 -42.06 -9.95
C THR A 7 35.73 -41.44 -10.53
N GLN A 8 34.56 -42.05 -10.30
CA GLN A 8 33.27 -41.50 -10.74
C GLN A 8 32.93 -40.16 -10.06
N PHE A 9 33.25 -40.04 -8.77
CA PHE A 9 33.08 -38.79 -8.03
C PHE A 9 34.02 -37.68 -8.53
N GLU A 10 35.27 -38.01 -8.85
CA GLU A 10 36.24 -37.06 -9.42
C GLU A 10 35.76 -36.49 -10.76
N GLU A 11 35.28 -37.35 -11.65
CA GLU A 11 34.72 -36.95 -12.95
C GLU A 11 33.47 -36.09 -12.81
N ALA A 12 32.54 -36.49 -11.93
CA ALA A 12 31.26 -35.81 -11.78
C ALA A 12 31.43 -34.40 -11.15
N VAL A 13 32.34 -34.24 -10.19
CA VAL A 13 32.65 -32.92 -9.58
C VAL A 13 33.52 -32.07 -10.52
N GLY A 14 34.23 -32.70 -11.47
CA GLY A 14 35.09 -32.03 -12.45
C GLY A 14 36.42 -31.57 -11.86
N VAL A 15 36.99 -32.34 -10.93
CA VAL A 15 38.24 -32.01 -10.23
C VAL A 15 39.20 -33.19 -10.18
N THR A 16 40.50 -32.90 -10.11
CA THR A 16 41.52 -33.95 -10.00
C THR A 16 41.54 -34.57 -8.60
N ARG A 17 41.99 -35.83 -8.51
CA ARG A 17 42.26 -36.53 -7.25
C ARG A 17 43.14 -35.75 -6.28
N THR A 18 44.14 -35.05 -6.79
CA THR A 18 45.02 -34.17 -6.00
C THR A 18 44.25 -33.02 -5.37
N THR A 19 43.26 -32.45 -6.05
CA THR A 19 42.41 -31.37 -5.56
C THR A 19 41.48 -31.84 -4.45
N ILE A 20 40.88 -33.03 -4.59
CA ILE A 20 40.01 -33.61 -3.55
C ILE A 20 40.82 -33.94 -2.29
N ASN A 21 41.98 -34.58 -2.44
CA ASN A 21 42.85 -34.88 -1.29
C ASN A 21 43.33 -33.61 -0.59
N ARG A 22 43.55 -32.53 -1.33
CA ARG A 22 43.89 -31.21 -0.76
C ARG A 22 42.76 -30.67 0.12
N TRP A 23 41.51 -30.77 -0.34
CA TRP A 23 40.34 -30.34 0.45
C TRP A 23 40.13 -31.21 1.69
N ILE A 24 40.27 -32.54 1.58
CA ILE A 24 40.18 -33.46 2.72
C ILE A 24 41.24 -33.15 3.78
N ARG A 25 42.44 -32.71 3.36
CA ARG A 25 43.55 -32.38 4.24
C ARG A 25 43.49 -30.95 4.82
N GLY A 26 42.50 -30.15 4.44
CA GLY A 26 42.38 -28.76 4.89
C GLY A 26 43.51 -27.85 4.39
N GLU A 27 44.19 -28.22 3.30
CA GLU A 27 45.26 -27.40 2.73
C GLU A 27 44.68 -26.15 2.06
N LYS A 28 45.34 -24.98 2.24
CA LYS A 28 44.83 -23.68 1.76
C LYS A 28 44.57 -23.68 0.26
N GLY A 29 43.30 -23.50 -0.12
CA GLY A 29 42.88 -23.43 -1.52
C GLY A 29 41.41 -23.81 -1.67
N TRP A 30 40.55 -22.81 -1.51
CA TRP A 30 39.10 -22.90 -1.59
C TRP A 30 38.60 -23.67 -2.83
N PRO A 31 37.59 -24.54 -2.69
CA PRO A 31 36.89 -25.09 -3.84
C PRO A 31 36.34 -23.95 -4.70
N ARG A 32 36.50 -24.04 -6.02
CA ARG A 32 35.85 -23.09 -6.92
C ARG A 32 34.32 -23.21 -6.78
N PRO A 33 33.58 -22.11 -6.91
CA PRO A 33 32.12 -22.09 -6.85
C PRO A 33 31.44 -23.22 -7.65
N ASP A 34 31.88 -23.41 -8.90
CA ASP A 34 31.32 -24.43 -9.80
C ASP A 34 31.52 -25.87 -9.31
N ASN A 35 32.63 -26.14 -8.62
CA ASN A 35 32.90 -27.48 -8.10
C ASN A 35 31.97 -27.79 -6.93
N VAL A 36 31.62 -26.79 -6.13
CA VAL A 36 30.68 -26.95 -5.01
C VAL A 36 29.26 -27.16 -5.53
N LYS A 37 28.85 -26.43 -6.57
CA LYS A 37 27.56 -26.66 -7.25
C LYS A 37 27.46 -28.08 -7.81
N ARG A 38 28.49 -28.56 -8.50
CA ARG A 38 28.55 -29.93 -9.03
C ARG A 38 28.54 -30.96 -7.91
N LEU A 39 29.28 -30.74 -6.83
CA LEU A 39 29.27 -31.58 -5.65
C LEU A 39 27.85 -31.73 -5.10
N LEU A 40 27.17 -30.62 -4.83
CA LEU A 40 25.80 -30.63 -4.33
C LEU A 40 24.85 -31.37 -5.28
N ALA A 41 24.98 -31.19 -6.59
CA ALA A 41 24.14 -31.84 -7.60
C ALA A 41 24.27 -33.38 -7.65
N ILE A 42 25.37 -33.95 -7.14
CA ILE A 42 25.63 -35.40 -7.14
C ILE A 42 25.21 -36.05 -5.81
N LEU A 43 25.16 -35.27 -4.73
CA LEU A 43 24.76 -35.75 -3.41
C LEU A 43 23.26 -36.06 -3.37
N THR A 44 22.88 -37.10 -2.62
CA THR A 44 21.48 -37.33 -2.28
C THR A 44 20.95 -36.22 -1.36
N GLU A 45 19.63 -36.06 -1.29
CA GLU A 45 19.01 -35.02 -0.44
C GLU A 45 19.46 -35.12 1.02
N GLU A 46 19.59 -36.33 1.56
CA GLU A 46 20.10 -36.59 2.91
C GLU A 46 21.56 -36.13 3.08
N GLN A 47 22.42 -36.43 2.10
CA GLN A 47 23.83 -36.03 2.10
C GLN A 47 24.01 -34.52 1.91
N GLN A 48 23.14 -33.87 1.14
CA GLN A 48 23.13 -32.40 1.00
C GLN A 48 22.78 -31.74 2.34
N GLN A 49 21.78 -32.25 3.06
CA GLN A 49 21.42 -31.72 4.37
C GLN A 49 22.56 -31.89 5.38
N GLU A 50 23.22 -33.05 5.41
CA GLU A 50 24.38 -33.29 6.27
C GLU A 50 25.55 -32.35 5.91
N PHE A 51 25.81 -32.17 4.61
CA PHE A 51 26.83 -31.24 4.11
C PHE A 51 26.55 -29.80 4.55
N LEU A 52 25.31 -29.32 4.43
CA LEU A 52 24.92 -27.98 4.84
C LEU A 52 25.02 -27.78 6.36
N VAL A 53 24.69 -28.80 7.15
CA VAL A 53 24.87 -28.77 8.62
C VAL A 53 26.34 -28.67 9.00
N LEU A 54 27.22 -29.40 8.30
CA LEU A 54 28.66 -29.32 8.50
C LEU A 54 29.24 -27.97 8.04
N ALA A 55 28.77 -27.45 6.91
CA ALA A 55 29.16 -26.15 6.36
C ALA A 55 28.88 -25.00 7.32
N ARG A 56 27.75 -25.02 8.03
CA ARG A 56 27.37 -23.99 9.01
C ARG A 56 28.30 -23.93 10.23
N LYS A 57 29.10 -24.97 10.49
CA LYS A 57 30.06 -24.98 11.61
C LYS A 57 31.32 -24.16 11.31
N ASP A 58 31.52 -23.78 10.06
CA ASP A 58 32.61 -22.91 9.61
C ASP A 58 32.01 -21.63 9.00
N PRO A 59 32.02 -20.50 9.73
CA PRO A 59 31.39 -19.25 9.29
C PRO A 59 31.98 -18.69 7.98
N GLU A 60 33.30 -18.80 7.77
CA GLU A 60 33.94 -18.33 6.54
C GLU A 60 33.51 -19.19 5.36
N PHE A 61 33.38 -20.51 5.59
CA PHE A 61 32.92 -21.45 4.56
C PHE A 61 31.45 -21.22 4.21
N TRP A 62 30.62 -20.96 5.21
CA TRP A 62 29.19 -20.70 5.03
C TRP A 62 28.91 -19.42 4.22
N GLU A 63 29.64 -18.33 4.48
CA GLU A 63 29.48 -17.08 3.72
C GLU A 63 29.85 -17.25 2.24
N GLN A 64 30.96 -17.93 1.95
CA GLN A 64 31.40 -18.16 0.56
C GLN A 64 30.51 -19.17 -0.18
N LEU A 65 30.00 -20.19 0.53
CA LEU A 65 29.02 -21.12 -0.01
C LEU A 65 27.73 -20.40 -0.39
N HIS A 66 27.23 -19.50 0.46
CA HIS A 66 26.08 -18.67 0.15
C HIS A 66 26.32 -17.81 -1.10
N ALA A 67 27.44 -17.09 -1.18
CA ALA A 67 27.79 -16.30 -2.36
C ALA A 67 27.90 -17.13 -3.66
N THR A 68 28.23 -18.43 -3.54
CA THR A 68 28.38 -19.37 -4.65
C THR A 68 27.06 -20.02 -5.09
N VAL A 69 26.20 -20.37 -4.14
CA VAL A 69 24.93 -21.10 -4.38
C VAL A 69 23.80 -20.11 -4.69
N SER A 70 23.95 -18.84 -4.35
CA SER A 70 23.03 -17.74 -4.70
C SER A 70 23.08 -17.29 -6.18
N GLU A 71 23.33 -18.22 -7.11
CA GLU A 71 22.60 -18.11 -8.39
C GLU A 71 21.18 -18.58 -8.11
N GLU A 72 20.38 -17.66 -7.55
CA GLU A 72 18.95 -17.85 -7.43
C GLU A 72 18.41 -18.28 -8.81
N PRO A 73 17.53 -19.31 -8.88
CA PRO A 73 16.87 -19.64 -10.13
C PRO A 73 16.24 -18.36 -10.66
N ALA A 74 16.64 -17.92 -11.85
CA ALA A 74 16.25 -16.65 -12.47
C ALA A 74 14.73 -16.45 -12.65
N ASN A 75 13.91 -17.40 -12.18
CA ASN A 75 12.47 -17.47 -12.33
C ASN A 75 11.71 -17.65 -10.99
N LEU A 76 12.37 -17.62 -9.83
CA LEU A 76 11.65 -17.59 -8.54
C LEU A 76 11.54 -16.13 -8.07
N PRO A 77 10.34 -15.65 -7.72
CA PRO A 77 10.22 -14.33 -7.14
C PRO A 77 11.03 -14.27 -5.83
N PRO A 78 11.66 -13.12 -5.53
CA PRO A 78 12.39 -12.94 -4.28
C PRO A 78 11.49 -13.31 -3.10
N LEU A 79 12.06 -13.97 -2.09
CA LEU A 79 11.32 -14.31 -0.87
C LEU A 79 10.69 -13.04 -0.29
N PRO A 80 9.41 -13.07 0.11
CA PRO A 80 8.76 -11.91 0.66
C PRO A 80 9.50 -11.44 1.91
N PRO A 81 9.58 -10.13 2.15
CA PRO A 81 10.29 -9.60 3.29
C PRO A 81 9.59 -10.01 4.60
N LYS A 82 10.38 -10.36 5.63
CA LYS A 82 9.87 -10.89 6.92
C LYS A 82 8.81 -10.02 7.62
N TRP A 83 8.78 -8.72 7.34
CA TRP A 83 7.75 -7.85 7.91
C TRP A 83 6.35 -8.19 7.39
N LEU A 84 6.25 -8.73 6.17
CA LEU A 84 4.99 -9.08 5.53
C LEU A 84 4.26 -10.15 6.34
N ASP A 85 4.96 -11.17 6.83
CA ASP A 85 4.36 -12.22 7.67
C ASP A 85 3.75 -11.65 8.96
N SER A 86 4.49 -10.78 9.64
CA SER A 86 4.02 -10.12 10.87
C SER A 86 2.85 -9.18 10.59
N PHE A 87 2.88 -8.46 9.46
CA PHE A 87 1.80 -7.60 9.02
C PHE A 87 0.53 -8.39 8.69
N CYS A 88 0.64 -9.42 7.85
CA CYS A 88 -0.47 -10.32 7.50
C CYS A 88 -1.09 -10.95 8.74
N TYR A 89 -0.28 -11.47 9.67
CA TYR A 89 -0.78 -12.04 10.91
C TYR A 89 -1.56 -11.02 11.74
N ARG A 90 -1.04 -9.79 11.86
CA ARG A 90 -1.71 -8.68 12.57
C ARG A 90 -3.04 -8.30 11.92
N LEU A 91 -3.10 -8.20 10.59
CA LEU A 91 -4.34 -7.90 9.86
C LEU A 91 -5.39 -9.00 10.05
N LEU A 92 -5.00 -10.27 9.90
CA LEU A 92 -5.91 -11.41 10.09
C LEU A 92 -6.47 -11.47 11.52
N ARG A 93 -5.64 -11.20 12.54
CA ARG A 93 -6.10 -11.12 13.93
C ARG A 93 -7.06 -9.96 14.15
N LEU A 94 -6.73 -8.77 13.63
CA LEU A 94 -7.61 -7.59 13.70
C LEU A 94 -8.98 -7.85 13.08
N GLN A 95 -9.02 -8.45 11.89
CA GLN A 95 -10.25 -8.76 11.17
C GLN A 95 -11.12 -9.77 11.93
N ARG A 96 -10.50 -10.80 12.53
CA ARG A 96 -11.22 -11.82 13.29
C ARG A 96 -11.78 -11.29 14.61
N ASP A 97 -11.01 -10.46 15.31
CA ASP A 97 -11.29 -10.09 16.70
C ASP A 97 -12.11 -8.78 16.81
N THR A 98 -12.31 -8.03 15.72
CA THR A 98 -12.95 -6.70 15.73
C THR A 98 -14.25 -6.68 14.91
N PRO A 99 -15.43 -6.49 15.53
CA PRO A 99 -16.66 -6.23 14.81
C PRO A 99 -16.58 -4.90 14.04
N LYS A 100 -16.93 -4.91 12.74
CA LYS A 100 -16.82 -3.75 11.82
C LYS A 100 -15.40 -3.14 11.82
N PRO A 101 -14.39 -3.90 11.36
CA PRO A 101 -12.99 -3.57 11.55
C PRO A 101 -12.47 -2.44 10.65
N TYR A 102 -13.34 -1.78 9.87
CA TYR A 102 -12.96 -0.83 8.82
C TYR A 102 -11.90 0.17 9.28
N ARG A 103 -12.18 0.94 10.34
CA ARG A 103 -11.27 2.00 10.82
C ARG A 103 -9.97 1.43 11.39
N GLN A 104 -10.03 0.30 12.09
CA GLN A 104 -8.86 -0.34 12.70
C GLN A 104 -7.95 -0.99 11.66
N LEU A 105 -8.52 -1.70 10.68
CA LEU A 105 -7.77 -2.31 9.58
C LEU A 105 -7.15 -1.24 8.69
N THR A 106 -7.95 -0.29 8.20
CA THR A 106 -7.43 0.81 7.37
C THR A 106 -6.34 1.58 8.11
N GLY A 107 -6.55 1.93 9.39
CA GLY A 107 -5.53 2.59 10.20
C GLY A 107 -4.25 1.75 10.35
N ALA A 108 -4.36 0.43 10.57
CA ALA A 108 -3.18 -0.44 10.65
C ALA A 108 -2.43 -0.54 9.32
N ILE A 109 -3.15 -0.57 8.20
CA ILE A 109 -2.59 -0.62 6.85
C ILE A 109 -1.90 0.72 6.52
N LEU A 110 -2.57 1.85 6.75
CA LEU A 110 -1.99 3.17 6.52
C LEU A 110 -0.72 3.39 7.36
N LYS A 111 -0.71 2.94 8.61
CA LYS A 111 0.48 3.03 9.47
C LYS A 111 1.66 2.24 8.88
N GLU A 112 1.40 1.03 8.38
CA GLU A 112 2.43 0.24 7.71
C GLU A 112 2.88 0.94 6.42
N ALA A 113 1.94 1.41 5.59
CA ALA A 113 2.25 2.14 4.36
C ALA A 113 3.13 3.36 4.61
N LEU A 114 2.77 4.18 5.60
CA LEU A 114 3.55 5.34 5.99
C LEU A 114 4.95 4.94 6.45
N THR A 115 5.07 3.89 7.27
CA THR A 115 6.37 3.39 7.77
C THR A 115 7.27 2.89 6.64
N ARG A 116 6.69 2.33 5.56
CA ARG A 116 7.46 1.80 4.41
C ARG A 116 7.82 2.87 3.41
N LEU A 117 6.95 3.85 3.20
CA LEU A 117 7.18 4.96 2.28
C LEU A 117 8.10 6.02 2.89
N GLU A 118 8.05 6.23 4.22
CA GLU A 118 8.92 7.17 4.92
C GLU A 118 10.37 6.67 4.91
N SER A 119 11.17 7.21 4.00
CA SER A 119 12.59 6.84 3.88
C SER A 119 13.48 7.56 4.90
N HIS A 120 13.02 8.70 5.42
CA HIS A 120 13.72 9.52 6.43
C HIS A 120 12.73 10.22 7.36
N PRO A 121 13.10 10.54 8.62
CA PRO A 121 12.27 11.34 9.51
C PRO A 121 11.90 12.69 8.86
N ASN A 122 10.62 13.07 8.90
CA ASN A 122 10.09 14.31 8.31
C ASN A 122 10.13 14.33 6.77
N THR A 123 9.91 13.18 6.13
CA THR A 123 9.74 13.14 4.66
C THR A 123 8.58 14.02 4.18
N GLY A 124 7.63 14.36 5.07
CA GLY A 124 6.43 15.14 4.77
C GLY A 124 5.54 14.33 3.83
N LEU A 125 4.89 13.32 4.40
CA LEU A 125 4.05 12.37 3.68
C LEU A 125 2.67 12.32 4.35
N GLU A 126 1.60 12.38 3.57
CA GLU A 126 0.23 12.14 4.03
C GLU A 126 -0.40 11.06 3.14
N ILE A 127 -1.14 10.14 3.75
CA ILE A 127 -1.86 9.06 3.08
C ILE A 127 -3.31 9.08 3.58
N ILE A 128 -4.26 9.09 2.66
CA ILE A 128 -5.69 9.26 2.91
C ILE A 128 -6.44 8.16 2.18
N VAL A 129 -7.41 7.54 2.87
CA VAL A 129 -8.45 6.74 2.23
C VAL A 129 -9.65 7.64 2.00
N ALA A 130 -10.00 7.84 0.73
CA ALA A 130 -11.25 8.45 0.31
C ALA A 130 -12.26 7.33 0.00
N THR A 131 -13.49 7.44 0.51
CA THR A 131 -14.56 6.46 0.28
C THR A 131 -15.71 7.05 -0.50
N CYS A 132 -16.34 6.27 -1.37
CA CYS A 132 -17.58 6.65 -2.03
C CYS A 132 -18.63 7.10 -0.99
N MET A 133 -19.23 8.27 -1.21
CA MET A 133 -20.44 8.66 -0.50
C MET A 133 -21.60 7.73 -0.91
N PRO A 134 -22.59 7.49 -0.02
CA PRO A 134 -23.76 6.69 -0.37
C PRO A 134 -24.44 7.25 -1.64
N PRO A 135 -24.86 6.39 -2.58
CA PRO A 135 -25.44 6.86 -3.82
C PRO A 135 -26.77 7.58 -3.58
N LYS A 136 -26.92 8.76 -4.19
CA LYS A 136 -28.17 9.53 -4.23
C LYS A 136 -28.73 9.46 -5.64
N ASP A 137 -30.02 9.15 -5.76
CA ASP A 137 -30.68 8.92 -7.06
C ASP A 137 -29.97 7.84 -7.90
N GLY A 138 -29.37 6.86 -7.22
CA GLY A 138 -28.66 5.74 -7.84
C GLY A 138 -27.22 6.04 -8.27
N LYS A 139 -26.67 7.22 -7.96
CA LYS A 139 -25.32 7.65 -8.38
C LYS A 139 -24.47 8.12 -7.19
N VAL A 140 -23.19 7.78 -7.21
CA VAL A 140 -22.19 8.35 -6.29
C VAL A 140 -21.75 9.70 -6.86
N ARG A 141 -21.92 10.78 -6.08
CA ARG A 141 -21.64 12.16 -6.50
C ARG A 141 -20.36 12.74 -5.93
N SER A 142 -19.84 12.18 -4.84
CA SER A 142 -18.55 12.59 -4.27
C SER A 142 -17.88 11.45 -3.51
N LEU A 143 -16.60 11.62 -3.21
CA LEU A 143 -15.85 10.82 -2.25
C LEU A 143 -15.64 11.60 -0.96
N ARG A 144 -15.47 10.90 0.16
CA ARG A 144 -15.18 11.48 1.48
C ARG A 144 -13.86 10.96 2.02
N ALA A 145 -13.00 11.84 2.51
CA ALA A 145 -11.83 11.43 3.29
C ALA A 145 -12.28 10.74 4.60
N SER A 146 -12.01 9.45 4.75
CA SER A 146 -12.55 8.62 5.84
C SER A 146 -11.52 8.28 6.92
N VAL A 147 -10.27 8.04 6.51
CA VAL A 147 -9.13 7.72 7.37
C VAL A 147 -7.89 8.35 6.75
N GLY A 148 -7.06 9.02 7.55
CA GLY A 148 -5.82 9.64 7.08
C GLY A 148 -4.71 9.46 8.11
N MET A 149 -3.48 9.40 7.63
CA MET A 149 -2.25 9.38 8.44
C MET A 149 -1.16 10.18 7.73
N GLY A 150 -0.32 10.86 8.49
CA GLY A 150 0.75 11.68 7.92
C GLY A 150 1.86 12.00 8.90
N THR A 151 2.96 12.50 8.35
CA THR A 151 4.11 13.01 9.09
C THR A 151 4.20 14.53 8.93
N SER A 152 4.97 15.19 9.79
CA SER A 152 5.18 16.65 9.71
C SER A 152 5.54 17.08 8.28
N PRO A 153 4.87 18.08 7.69
CA PRO A 153 4.03 19.11 8.33
C PRO A 153 2.54 18.75 8.51
N TRP A 154 2.12 17.51 8.24
CA TRP A 154 0.72 17.08 8.31
C TRP A 154 0.39 16.13 9.50
N PRO A 155 0.69 16.47 10.77
CA PRO A 155 0.52 15.55 11.89
C PRO A 155 -0.92 15.45 12.44
N ASP A 156 -1.86 16.31 12.01
CA ASP A 156 -3.20 16.38 12.62
C ASP A 156 -4.33 16.07 11.61
N HIS A 157 -4.89 14.85 11.73
CA HIS A 157 -5.84 14.30 10.75
C HIS A 157 -7.28 14.83 10.94
N GLN A 158 -7.58 15.56 12.01
CA GLN A 158 -8.97 15.98 12.29
C GLN A 158 -9.53 16.91 11.21
N HIS A 159 -8.71 17.81 10.67
CA HIS A 159 -9.08 18.64 9.54
C HIS A 159 -9.15 17.81 8.24
N THR A 160 -8.26 16.83 8.09
CA THR A 160 -8.20 15.96 6.91
C THR A 160 -9.48 15.13 6.70
N LEU A 161 -10.13 14.69 7.79
CA LEU A 161 -11.31 13.81 7.74
C LEU A 161 -12.64 14.51 7.43
N ASN A 162 -12.64 15.84 7.32
CA ASN A 162 -13.81 16.64 6.96
C ASN A 162 -13.65 17.24 5.56
N SER A 163 -13.46 16.38 4.55
CA SER A 163 -13.33 16.81 3.15
C SER A 163 -14.14 15.91 2.24
N LEU A 164 -14.74 16.52 1.23
CA LEU A 164 -15.26 15.82 0.08
C LEU A 164 -14.35 16.04 -1.13
N MET A 165 -14.47 15.15 -2.10
CA MET A 165 -13.64 15.11 -3.30
C MET A 165 -14.55 14.80 -4.48
N GLY A 166 -14.63 15.70 -5.46
CA GLY A 166 -15.40 15.54 -6.68
C GLY A 166 -14.53 15.06 -7.83
N ILE A 167 -15.04 15.20 -9.06
CA ILE A 167 -14.35 14.80 -10.29
C ILE A 167 -13.07 15.61 -10.55
N GLU A 168 -13.00 16.84 -10.02
CA GLU A 168 -11.84 17.74 -10.11
C GLU A 168 -10.64 17.26 -9.30
N SER A 169 -10.85 16.36 -8.33
CA SER A 169 -9.80 15.85 -7.46
C SER A 169 -9.04 14.67 -8.07
N LEU A 170 -7.77 14.48 -7.67
CA LEU A 170 -6.99 13.31 -8.09
C LEU A 170 -7.67 11.98 -7.70
N ALA A 171 -8.28 11.93 -6.51
CA ALA A 171 -9.03 10.76 -6.06
C ALA A 171 -10.26 10.48 -6.94
N GLY A 172 -11.00 11.52 -7.32
CA GLY A 172 -12.17 11.39 -8.19
C GLY A 172 -11.80 10.96 -9.61
N TYR A 173 -10.67 11.47 -10.12
CA TYR A 173 -10.13 11.06 -11.42
C TYR A 173 -9.81 9.57 -11.47
N VAL A 174 -9.02 9.05 -10.52
CA VAL A 174 -8.61 7.63 -10.53
C VAL A 174 -9.79 6.68 -10.28
N VAL A 175 -10.77 7.10 -9.48
CA VAL A 175 -12.00 6.33 -9.25
C VAL A 175 -12.85 6.25 -10.52
N THR A 176 -12.91 7.34 -11.29
CA THR A 176 -13.65 7.39 -12.55
C THR A 176 -12.95 6.62 -13.66
N LYS A 177 -11.61 6.63 -13.69
CA LYS A 177 -10.79 5.93 -14.70
C LYS A 177 -10.54 4.47 -14.39
N GLY A 178 -10.55 4.08 -13.12
CA GLY A 178 -10.27 2.71 -12.68
C GLY A 178 -8.79 2.32 -12.76
N HIS A 179 -7.87 3.28 -12.82
CA HIS A 179 -6.43 3.03 -12.73
C HIS A 179 -5.74 4.12 -11.89
N GLY A 180 -4.56 3.81 -11.36
CA GLY A 180 -3.76 4.77 -10.60
C GLY A 180 -3.18 5.90 -11.45
N GLU A 181 -2.86 7.01 -10.81
CA GLU A 181 -2.28 8.19 -11.43
C GLU A 181 -1.27 8.85 -10.48
N VAL A 182 -0.19 9.41 -11.05
CA VAL A 182 0.90 10.03 -10.30
C VAL A 182 1.23 11.39 -10.89
N ILE A 183 1.19 12.42 -10.04
CA ILE A 183 1.63 13.76 -10.37
C ILE A 183 2.99 13.97 -9.71
N ALA A 184 4.04 13.90 -10.52
CA ALA A 184 5.42 13.98 -10.04
C ALA A 184 5.82 15.40 -9.60
N ASP A 185 5.22 16.44 -10.19
CA ASP A 185 5.44 17.84 -9.80
C ASP A 185 4.13 18.61 -9.83
N LEU A 186 3.57 18.92 -8.65
CA LEU A 186 2.32 19.67 -8.52
C LEU A 186 2.45 21.15 -8.91
N SER A 187 3.67 21.68 -9.07
CA SER A 187 3.89 23.04 -9.56
C SER A 187 3.89 23.14 -11.09
N ASP A 188 3.92 22.02 -11.80
CA ASP A 188 3.90 22.02 -13.26
C ASP A 188 2.47 22.18 -13.78
N SER A 189 2.19 23.38 -14.30
CA SER A 189 0.91 23.76 -14.91
C SER A 189 0.49 22.91 -16.14
N SER A 190 1.39 22.07 -16.65
CA SER A 190 1.09 21.13 -17.76
C SER A 190 0.60 19.76 -17.30
N SER A 191 0.85 19.41 -16.03
CA SER A 191 0.26 18.23 -15.40
C SER A 191 -1.23 18.46 -15.18
N LEU A 192 -2.04 17.39 -15.24
CA LEU A 192 -3.50 17.40 -15.12
C LEU A 192 -3.95 18.50 -14.13
N GLN A 193 -4.89 19.37 -14.54
CA GLN A 193 -5.50 20.41 -13.70
C GLN A 193 -6.39 19.81 -12.59
N LEU A 194 -5.95 18.70 -12.00
CA LEU A 194 -6.58 18.05 -10.88
C LEU A 194 -6.20 18.84 -9.64
N GLN A 195 -7.23 19.27 -8.96
CA GLN A 195 -7.16 20.09 -7.77
C GLN A 195 -6.67 19.21 -6.60
N VAL A 196 -5.37 19.34 -6.27
CA VAL A 196 -4.77 18.80 -5.04
C VAL A 196 -4.77 19.92 -3.99
N GLU A 197 -5.96 20.36 -3.63
CA GLU A 197 -6.21 21.67 -3.01
C GLU A 197 -5.73 21.81 -1.56
N ARG A 198 -5.31 20.70 -0.96
CA ARG A 198 -4.93 20.64 0.46
C ARG A 198 -3.46 20.87 0.70
N ALA A 199 -2.69 21.07 -0.35
CA ALA A 199 -1.27 20.90 -0.27
C ALA A 199 -0.53 22.12 -0.80
N THR A 200 -0.70 23.24 -0.11
CA THR A 200 0.19 24.40 -0.22
C THR A 200 1.67 23.99 -0.12
N ASP A 201 1.95 22.88 0.58
CA ASP A 201 3.29 22.34 0.75
C ASP A 201 3.55 21.02 -0.02
N ALA A 202 2.62 20.46 -0.81
CA ALA A 202 2.95 19.24 -1.57
C ALA A 202 3.73 19.55 -2.85
N GLY A 203 4.77 18.76 -3.06
CA GLY A 203 5.53 18.71 -4.30
C GLY A 203 5.05 17.62 -5.26
N SER A 204 4.44 16.54 -4.78
CA SER A 204 3.92 15.45 -5.62
C SER A 204 2.73 14.73 -4.99
N ALA A 205 1.95 14.04 -5.81
CA ALA A 205 0.78 13.26 -5.39
C ALA A 205 0.68 11.95 -6.16
N ALA A 206 0.07 10.94 -5.55
CA ALA A 206 -0.30 9.69 -6.20
C ALA A 206 -1.65 9.21 -5.68
N ALA A 207 -2.49 8.64 -6.54
CA ALA A 207 -3.74 8.03 -6.12
C ALA A 207 -4.01 6.72 -6.84
N PHE A 208 -4.67 5.79 -6.14
CA PHE A 208 -5.01 4.46 -6.65
C PHE A 208 -6.44 4.10 -6.24
N PRO A 209 -7.29 3.62 -7.17
CA PRO A 209 -8.65 3.24 -6.84
C PRO A 209 -8.66 1.95 -6.02
N ILE A 210 -9.62 1.83 -5.09
CA ILE A 210 -9.83 0.63 -4.28
C ILE A 210 -10.89 -0.22 -4.98
N LEU A 211 -10.44 -1.15 -5.83
CA LEU A 211 -11.28 -1.89 -6.78
C LEU A 211 -11.69 -3.28 -6.27
N THR A 212 -12.86 -3.77 -6.69
CA THR A 212 -13.23 -5.18 -6.63
C THR A 212 -12.76 -5.95 -7.86
N GLN A 213 -12.86 -7.27 -7.78
CA GLN A 213 -12.69 -8.16 -8.94
C GLN A 213 -13.70 -7.88 -10.08
N THR A 214 -14.83 -7.24 -9.79
CA THR A 214 -15.93 -6.95 -10.74
C THR A 214 -15.96 -5.48 -11.18
N HIS A 215 -14.84 -4.76 -11.06
CA HIS A 215 -14.70 -3.34 -11.41
C HIS A 215 -15.59 -2.36 -10.62
N GLY A 216 -16.14 -2.78 -9.48
CA GLY A 216 -16.71 -1.84 -8.51
C GLY A 216 -15.61 -1.13 -7.74
N THR A 217 -15.87 0.09 -7.26
CA THR A 217 -14.89 0.88 -6.49
C THR A 217 -15.48 1.33 -5.15
N ALA A 218 -14.71 1.16 -4.08
CA ALA A 218 -15.07 1.67 -2.75
C ALA A 218 -14.54 3.09 -2.51
N GLY A 219 -13.71 3.61 -3.42
CA GLY A 219 -13.07 4.92 -3.34
C GLY A 219 -11.61 4.85 -3.80
N ALA A 220 -10.72 5.63 -3.16
CA ALA A 220 -9.31 5.72 -3.52
C ALA A 220 -8.39 5.75 -2.30
N LEU A 221 -7.18 5.23 -2.47
CA LEU A 221 -6.02 5.57 -1.67
C LEU A 221 -5.32 6.78 -2.31
N LEU A 222 -5.12 7.85 -1.55
CA LEU A 222 -4.40 9.06 -1.95
C LEU A 222 -3.14 9.18 -1.11
N ALA A 223 -2.02 9.55 -1.73
CA ALA A 223 -0.76 9.85 -1.07
C ALA A 223 -0.22 11.20 -1.57
N LEU A 224 0.25 12.03 -0.65
CA LEU A 224 0.81 13.35 -0.89
C LEU A 224 2.22 13.42 -0.30
N SER A 225 3.16 14.00 -1.03
CA SER A 225 4.50 14.27 -0.49
C SER A 225 4.88 15.73 -0.69
N THR A 226 5.56 16.29 0.31
CA THR A 226 6.20 17.61 0.19
C THR A 226 7.33 17.65 -0.84
N GLN A 227 7.85 16.49 -1.25
CA GLN A 227 8.91 16.38 -2.22
C GLN A 227 8.35 16.15 -3.63
N LYS A 228 8.96 16.80 -4.62
CA LYS A 228 8.73 16.48 -6.04
C LYS A 228 9.35 15.12 -6.38
N ASN A 229 8.80 14.45 -7.38
CA ASN A 229 9.26 13.14 -7.87
C ASN A 229 9.42 12.09 -6.75
N PHE A 230 8.60 12.21 -5.69
CA PHE A 230 8.71 11.31 -4.56
C PHE A 230 8.26 9.89 -4.92
N PHE A 231 7.19 9.75 -5.71
CA PHE A 231 6.63 8.46 -6.07
C PHE A 231 7.40 7.81 -7.22
N THR A 232 8.48 7.09 -6.88
CA THR A 232 9.22 6.21 -7.79
C THR A 232 8.39 4.97 -8.15
N GLU A 233 8.79 4.23 -9.18
CA GLU A 233 8.11 2.96 -9.57
C GLU A 233 7.91 2.00 -8.39
N GLU A 234 8.94 1.84 -7.53
CA GLU A 234 8.84 1.01 -6.33
C GLU A 234 7.77 1.49 -5.34
N ARG A 235 7.67 2.81 -5.14
CA ARG A 235 6.67 3.42 -4.24
C ARG A 235 5.27 3.37 -4.85
N ILE A 236 5.16 3.46 -6.16
CA ILE A 236 3.91 3.29 -6.93
C ILE A 236 3.39 1.86 -6.72
N THR A 237 4.21 0.85 -7.01
CA THR A 237 3.83 -0.57 -6.79
C THR A 237 3.44 -0.82 -5.34
N MET A 238 4.15 -0.20 -4.39
CA MET A 238 3.82 -0.32 -2.97
C MET A 238 2.45 0.28 -2.64
N LEU A 239 2.12 1.45 -3.18
CA LEU A 239 0.81 2.09 -3.00
C LEU A 239 -0.33 1.26 -3.62
N GLU A 240 -0.11 0.64 -4.78
CA GLU A 240 -1.06 -0.29 -5.39
C GLU A 240 -1.35 -1.48 -4.47
N ILE A 241 -0.29 -2.12 -3.95
CA ILE A 241 -0.42 -3.24 -3.00
C ILE A 241 -1.20 -2.80 -1.75
N PHE A 242 -0.97 -1.59 -1.25
CA PHE A 242 -1.71 -1.07 -0.10
C PHE A 242 -3.17 -0.75 -0.44
N ALA A 243 -3.47 -0.24 -1.63
CA ALA A 243 -4.86 -0.05 -2.08
C ALA A 243 -5.61 -1.39 -2.17
N ASP A 244 -4.95 -2.42 -2.72
CA ASP A 244 -5.48 -3.80 -2.77
C ASP A 244 -5.66 -4.41 -1.38
N THR A 245 -4.76 -4.11 -0.45
CA THR A 245 -4.87 -4.58 0.94
C THR A 245 -6.00 -3.87 1.68
N ILE A 246 -6.17 -2.56 1.46
CA ILE A 246 -7.25 -1.76 2.03
C ILE A 246 -8.62 -2.27 1.60
N ARG A 247 -8.75 -2.83 0.40
CA ARG A 247 -9.96 -3.52 -0.08
C ARG A 247 -10.53 -4.50 0.95
N LEU A 248 -9.67 -5.21 1.68
CA LEU A 248 -10.07 -6.22 2.68
C LEU A 248 -10.83 -5.63 3.88
N ALA A 249 -10.76 -4.30 4.08
CA ALA A 249 -11.48 -3.60 5.12
C ALA A 249 -12.94 -3.28 4.76
N PHE A 250 -13.33 -3.42 3.48
CA PHE A 250 -14.66 -3.10 2.98
C PHE A 250 -15.54 -4.34 2.83
N SER A 251 -16.85 -4.17 3.02
CA SER A 251 -17.84 -5.17 2.61
C SER A 251 -18.21 -5.00 1.13
N GLU A 252 -18.66 -6.08 0.48
CA GLU A 252 -19.09 -6.07 -0.94
C GLU A 252 -20.09 -4.96 -1.27
N THR A 253 -21.00 -4.62 -0.35
CA THR A 253 -22.02 -3.57 -0.54
C THR A 253 -21.46 -2.15 -0.58
N GLN A 254 -20.19 -1.95 -0.21
CA GLN A 254 -19.54 -0.64 -0.24
C GLN A 254 -18.85 -0.36 -1.58
N PHE A 255 -18.76 -1.36 -2.46
CA PHE A 255 -18.19 -1.19 -3.79
C PHE A 255 -19.27 -0.77 -4.77
N MET A 256 -19.10 0.40 -5.35
CA MET A 256 -20.08 1.05 -6.22
C MET A 256 -19.62 0.95 -7.67
N SER A 257 -20.54 0.64 -8.58
CA SER A 257 -20.31 0.70 -10.03
C SER A 257 -20.93 1.96 -10.66
N CYS A 258 -21.77 2.68 -9.92
CA CYS A 258 -22.53 3.84 -10.40
C CYS A 258 -21.84 5.17 -10.09
N ILE A 259 -20.56 5.29 -10.44
CA ILE A 259 -19.76 6.50 -10.21
C ILE A 259 -20.15 7.59 -11.22
N GLU A 260 -20.56 8.75 -10.71
CA GLU A 260 -20.86 9.95 -11.52
C GLU A 260 -20.58 11.19 -10.67
N LEU A 261 -19.31 11.38 -10.34
CA LEU A 261 -18.85 12.44 -9.45
C LEU A 261 -19.21 13.81 -10.02
N GLY A 262 -19.72 14.70 -9.17
CA GLY A 262 -19.93 16.10 -9.52
C GLY A 262 -18.67 16.92 -9.27
N VAL A 263 -18.67 18.17 -9.71
CA VAL A 263 -17.64 19.15 -9.35
C VAL A 263 -17.95 19.71 -7.97
N LEU A 264 -16.94 19.76 -7.11
CA LEU A 264 -17.02 20.43 -5.81
C LEU A 264 -16.25 21.76 -5.85
N PRO A 265 -16.64 22.73 -5.01
CA PRO A 265 -15.88 23.97 -4.90
C PRO A 265 -14.53 23.71 -4.25
N PRO A 266 -13.58 24.63 -4.38
CA PRO A 266 -12.26 24.49 -3.78
C PRO A 266 -12.25 24.32 -2.25
N TRP A 267 -11.20 23.70 -1.70
CA TRP A 267 -11.08 23.39 -0.26
C TRP A 267 -11.25 24.62 0.66
N ASP A 268 -10.73 25.77 0.25
CA ASP A 268 -10.89 27.05 0.96
C ASP A 268 -12.36 27.50 1.03
N VAL A 269 -13.22 27.06 0.10
CA VAL A 269 -14.66 27.21 0.21
C VAL A 269 -15.27 26.06 1.03
N GLN A 270 -14.86 24.81 0.77
CA GLN A 270 -15.44 23.63 1.43
C GLN A 270 -15.30 23.66 2.96
N HIS A 271 -14.14 24.06 3.50
CA HIS A 271 -13.87 23.99 4.94
C HIS A 271 -14.91 24.78 5.76
N THR A 272 -15.42 25.88 5.21
CA THR A 272 -16.43 26.73 5.87
C THR A 272 -17.75 25.99 6.13
N TYR A 273 -18.10 25.01 5.30
CA TYR A 273 -19.28 24.16 5.49
C TYR A 273 -19.09 23.17 6.65
N PHE A 274 -17.83 22.80 6.94
CA PHE A 274 -17.47 21.88 8.01
C PHE A 274 -17.22 22.55 9.36
N ASP A 275 -17.07 23.87 9.44
CA ASP A 275 -16.91 24.60 10.71
C ASP A 275 -18.06 24.34 11.70
N SER A 276 -19.27 24.14 11.16
CA SER A 276 -20.47 23.85 11.94
C SER A 276 -20.77 22.35 12.08
N PHE A 277 -19.89 21.46 11.58
CA PHE A 277 -20.16 20.02 11.47
C PHE A 277 -20.55 19.40 12.81
N ARG A 278 -19.75 19.61 13.86
CA ARG A 278 -20.03 19.04 15.20
C ARG A 278 -21.36 19.51 15.77
N ARG A 279 -21.70 20.79 15.58
CA ARG A 279 -23.00 21.34 15.99
C ARG A 279 -24.13 20.68 15.22
N ARG A 280 -24.02 20.58 13.88
CA ARG A 280 -25.01 19.92 13.02
C ARG A 280 -25.22 18.45 13.41
N VAL A 281 -24.14 17.72 13.72
CA VAL A 281 -24.22 16.32 14.18
C VAL A 281 -24.96 16.23 15.51
N ASN A 282 -24.66 17.12 16.46
CA ASN A 282 -25.35 17.14 17.75
C ASN A 282 -26.84 17.47 17.58
N ASP A 283 -27.17 18.44 16.71
CA ASP A 283 -28.56 18.82 16.41
C ASP A 283 -29.33 17.65 15.75
N ALA A 284 -28.71 16.96 14.78
CA ALA A 284 -29.27 15.78 14.14
C ALA A 284 -29.48 14.61 15.13
N HIS A 285 -28.50 14.40 16.02
CA HIS A 285 -28.58 13.39 17.08
C HIS A 285 -29.75 13.66 18.03
N GLN A 286 -29.89 14.91 18.50
CA GLN A 286 -30.99 15.32 19.37
C GLN A 286 -32.35 15.19 18.69
N LYS A 287 -32.43 15.52 17.40
CA LYS A 287 -33.65 15.35 16.59
C LYS A 287 -34.03 13.87 16.48
N ALA A 288 -33.09 12.98 16.15
CA ALA A 288 -33.33 11.55 16.04
C ALA A 288 -33.89 10.96 17.35
N LEU A 289 -33.31 11.35 18.49
CA LEU A 289 -33.80 10.92 19.80
C LEU A 289 -35.25 11.37 20.08
N ARG A 290 -35.61 12.61 19.70
CA ARG A 290 -36.97 13.13 19.86
C ARG A 290 -37.98 12.42 18.96
N GLU A 291 -37.55 12.02 17.77
CA GLU A 291 -38.38 11.32 16.78
C GLU A 291 -38.43 9.79 17.00
N GLY A 292 -37.75 9.28 18.03
CA GLY A 292 -37.69 7.84 18.32
C GLY A 292 -36.83 7.04 17.31
N ALA A 293 -36.02 7.72 16.51
CA ALA A 293 -35.11 7.12 15.55
C ALA A 293 -33.74 6.82 16.18
N SER A 294 -33.00 5.89 15.56
CA SER A 294 -31.63 5.58 15.99
C SER A 294 -30.67 6.73 15.63
N PRO A 295 -29.91 7.28 16.59
CA PRO A 295 -28.99 8.38 16.31
C PRO A 295 -27.67 7.93 15.64
N ILE A 296 -27.49 6.64 15.40
CA ILE A 296 -26.23 6.04 14.91
C ILE A 296 -25.81 6.63 13.55
N HIS A 297 -26.76 7.09 12.72
CA HIS A 297 -26.48 7.62 11.38
C HIS A 297 -26.41 9.17 11.32
N SER A 298 -26.35 9.85 12.47
CA SER A 298 -26.39 11.33 12.52
C SER A 298 -25.21 11.96 11.76
N GLU A 299 -24.01 11.39 11.84
CA GLU A 299 -22.84 11.88 11.08
C GLU A 299 -23.03 11.69 9.57
N GLU A 300 -23.53 10.53 9.13
CA GLU A 300 -23.77 10.22 7.72
C GLU A 300 -24.81 11.18 7.11
N GLN A 301 -25.87 11.49 7.86
CA GLN A 301 -26.89 12.45 7.45
C GLN A 301 -26.32 13.86 7.28
N VAL A 302 -25.47 14.31 8.20
CA VAL A 302 -24.84 15.63 8.10
C VAL A 302 -23.87 15.69 6.92
N PHE A 303 -23.09 14.63 6.68
CA PHE A 303 -22.24 14.54 5.49
C PHE A 303 -23.06 14.60 4.19
N ALA A 304 -24.17 13.87 4.10
CA ALA A 304 -25.05 13.91 2.92
C ALA A 304 -25.67 15.30 2.71
N GLN A 305 -25.97 16.02 3.79
CA GLN A 305 -26.45 17.39 3.70
C GLN A 305 -25.37 18.35 3.21
N ILE A 306 -24.14 18.24 3.73
CA ILE A 306 -23.00 19.05 3.27
C ILE A 306 -22.64 18.72 1.82
N GLU A 307 -22.64 17.45 1.43
CA GLU A 307 -22.44 17.02 0.05
C GLU A 307 -23.42 17.71 -0.90
N TYR A 308 -24.71 17.73 -0.55
CA TYR A 308 -25.71 18.43 -1.34
C TYR A 308 -25.44 19.94 -1.43
N GLU A 309 -25.09 20.59 -0.32
CA GLU A 309 -24.76 22.01 -0.28
C GLU A 309 -23.53 22.35 -1.13
N LEU A 310 -22.50 21.50 -1.10
CA LEU A 310 -21.27 21.67 -1.86
C LEU A 310 -21.45 21.40 -3.35
N LEU A 311 -22.19 20.37 -3.75
CA LEU A 311 -22.51 20.12 -5.16
C LEU A 311 -23.24 21.31 -5.79
N GLN A 312 -24.20 21.91 -5.06
CA GLN A 312 -24.89 23.12 -5.52
C GLN A 312 -23.99 24.34 -5.61
N ALA A 313 -22.93 24.42 -4.80
CA ALA A 313 -21.93 25.48 -4.88
C ALA A 313 -20.99 25.26 -6.07
N GLY A 314 -20.56 24.02 -6.31
CA GLY A 314 -19.72 23.62 -7.45
C GLY A 314 -20.39 23.88 -8.80
N ASP A 315 -21.66 23.47 -8.95
CA ASP A 315 -22.45 23.71 -10.18
C ASP A 315 -22.51 25.21 -10.55
N ARG A 316 -22.52 26.11 -9.57
CA ARG A 316 -22.53 27.57 -9.81
C ARG A 316 -21.18 28.11 -10.26
N MET A 317 -20.10 27.43 -9.90
CA MET A 317 -18.74 27.81 -10.30
C MET A 317 -18.40 27.32 -11.71
N GLU A 318 -18.94 26.18 -12.15
CA GLU A 318 -18.78 25.67 -13.53
C GLU A 318 -19.32 26.65 -14.59
N VAL A 319 -20.30 27.50 -14.25
CA VAL A 319 -20.88 28.49 -15.18
C VAL A 319 -19.89 29.62 -15.54
N HIS A 320 -18.72 29.66 -14.89
CA HIS A 320 -17.71 30.71 -15.06
C HIS A 320 -16.37 30.25 -15.65
N PHE A 321 -16.24 28.99 -16.10
CA PHE A 321 -15.07 28.46 -16.80
C PHE A 321 -15.31 28.27 -18.31
#